data_AF-A0A9P0J137-F1
#
_entry.id   AF-A0A9P0J137-F1
#
_cell.length_a   1.000
_cell.length_b   1.000
_cell.length_c   1.000
_cell.angle_alpha   90.00
_cell.angle_beta   90.00
_cell.angle_gamma   90.00
#
_symmetry.space_group_name_H-M   'P 1'
#
loop_
_entity.id
_entity.type
_entity.pdbx_description
1 polymer ?
#
loop_
_entity_poly.entity_id
_entity_poly.type
_entity_poly.pdbx_seq_one_letter_code
_entity_poly.pdbx_strand_id
1 'polypeptide(L)'
;MESYGGAGCVDCCREHCRQRTPSMPVSATAPDRRTPPLLQTNRGQTAPRRFDFARRSCRLFIAGSFVIGLILVPCAMSAPTKSSKSPSPTPPRPNVATGTPFWHNPCGTLLTYDGSGGGATGAMISSAVGHDIMMMESESESDSAMRREEDIIHGIVVAAGQALTHAEQFTGAFVVETFHVDVKKNHDHWKGITLEWLEMAKYMPKALDVPLSKSYLATLTFRDVLHAVYVGMQNLAVGLEQVALDQDREMLPYAKYFNETTLKLRTILCEVSMAIYDINETPEPHVSRDIMPIESRNSRDNQSLRDWLILREYMTSLQYVIEAFGYLKSKR
;
A
#
# COMPACT_ATOMS: atom_id res chain seq x y z
N MET A 1 -2.27 -14.40 -57.77
CA MET A 1 -1.73 -13.06 -58.08
C MET A 1 -2.00 -12.20 -56.86
N GLU A 2 -1.14 -12.34 -55.84
CA GLU A 2 0.04 -11.49 -55.52
C GLU A 2 -0.40 -10.30 -54.64
N SER A 3 -0.17 -10.26 -53.31
CA SER A 3 1.09 -10.16 -52.50
C SER A 3 1.77 -8.79 -52.68
N TYR A 4 2.21 -7.99 -51.71
CA TYR A 4 2.78 -8.08 -50.34
C TYR A 4 2.41 -6.77 -49.57
N GLY A 5 2.54 -6.51 -48.25
CA GLY A 5 3.31 -7.09 -47.13
C GLY A 5 4.14 -6.01 -46.41
N GLY A 6 4.12 -5.96 -45.06
CA GLY A 6 5.07 -5.23 -44.18
C GLY A 6 4.38 -4.43 -43.06
N ALA A 7 4.23 -4.89 -41.80
CA ALA A 7 5.20 -5.25 -40.75
C ALA A 7 5.98 -4.04 -40.17
N GLY A 8 5.59 -3.58 -38.98
CA GLY A 8 6.34 -2.62 -38.15
C GLY A 8 6.73 -3.26 -36.82
N CYS A 9 8.03 -3.52 -36.65
CA CYS A 9 8.63 -4.02 -35.42
C CYS A 9 9.05 -2.88 -34.49
N VAL A 10 8.94 -3.18 -33.20
CA VAL A 10 9.47 -2.47 -32.04
C VAL A 10 10.95 -2.83 -31.91
N ASP A 11 11.85 -1.85 -31.71
CA ASP A 11 13.10 -2.10 -31.00
C ASP A 11 13.84 -0.85 -30.48
N CYS A 12 14.28 -0.98 -29.23
CA CYS A 12 15.51 -0.47 -28.60
C CYS A 12 16.00 0.97 -28.83
N CYS A 13 15.89 1.80 -27.78
CA CYS A 13 16.81 2.91 -27.55
C CYS A 13 17.78 2.57 -26.40
N ARG A 14 18.93 2.02 -26.77
CA ARG A 14 20.12 1.83 -25.93
C ARG A 14 21.30 2.50 -26.63
N GLU A 15 21.51 3.81 -26.47
CA GLU A 15 22.82 4.43 -26.68
C GLU A 15 22.77 5.91 -26.29
N HIS A 16 23.35 6.29 -25.16
CA HIS A 16 23.99 7.61 -24.99
C HIS A 16 24.86 7.61 -23.73
N CYS A 17 26.00 6.91 -23.81
CA CYS A 17 27.17 7.18 -22.98
C CYS A 17 28.22 7.85 -23.86
N ARG A 18 28.37 9.18 -23.78
CA ARG A 18 29.61 9.87 -24.17
C ARG A 18 29.77 11.20 -23.41
N GLN A 19 30.69 11.14 -22.45
CA GLN A 19 31.73 12.12 -22.16
C GLN A 19 31.35 13.61 -22.07
N ARG A 20 31.37 14.16 -20.84
CA ARG A 20 31.89 15.51 -20.57
C ARG A 20 32.63 15.54 -19.23
N THR A 21 33.96 15.61 -19.31
CA THR A 21 34.87 16.08 -18.26
C THR A 21 34.75 17.59 -18.08
N PRO A 22 34.85 18.11 -16.84
CA PRO A 22 35.36 19.45 -16.61
C PRO A 22 36.73 19.42 -15.91
N SER A 23 37.66 20.10 -16.57
CA SER A 23 39.00 20.47 -16.12
C SER A 23 38.98 21.34 -14.86
N MET A 24 39.84 20.99 -13.89
CA MET A 24 40.36 21.90 -12.86
C MET A 24 41.22 23.01 -13.49
N PRO A 25 41.45 24.10 -12.74
CA PRO A 25 42.82 24.56 -12.59
C PRO A 25 43.23 24.70 -11.12
N VAL A 26 44.44 24.21 -10.84
CA VAL A 26 45.23 24.44 -9.65
C VAL A 26 46.06 25.72 -9.87
N SER A 27 46.12 26.60 -8.87
CA SER A 27 47.32 27.40 -8.60
C SER A 27 47.35 27.81 -7.13
N ALA A 28 48.52 27.58 -6.53
CA ALA A 28 48.85 27.78 -5.12
C ALA A 28 49.77 28.99 -4.97
N THR A 29 49.63 29.74 -3.87
CA THR A 29 50.74 30.45 -3.20
C THR A 29 50.33 30.88 -1.79
N ALA A 30 51.06 30.39 -0.77
CA ALA A 30 51.18 30.92 0.61
C ALA A 30 52.37 31.93 0.65
N PRO A 31 52.87 32.51 1.78
CA PRO A 31 52.55 32.42 3.23
C PRO A 31 52.31 33.84 3.86
N ASP A 32 52.09 34.13 5.16
CA ASP A 32 52.91 33.87 6.36
C ASP A 32 52.24 34.39 7.67
N ARG A 33 52.61 33.73 8.78
CA ARG A 33 52.63 34.09 10.23
C ARG A 33 51.69 35.16 10.84
N ARG A 34 50.97 34.76 11.91
CA ARG A 34 51.27 35.08 13.34
C ARG A 34 50.22 34.47 14.31
N THR A 35 50.70 33.68 15.26
CA THR A 35 50.09 33.31 16.59
C THR A 35 50.70 34.28 17.65
N PRO A 36 50.29 34.39 18.95
CA PRO A 36 49.39 33.54 19.79
C PRO A 36 48.53 34.37 20.83
N PRO A 37 48.13 33.88 22.05
CA PRO A 37 47.33 32.69 22.46
C PRO A 37 46.17 33.00 23.45
N LEU A 38 45.53 31.91 23.97
CA LEU A 38 44.63 31.72 25.14
C LEU A 38 43.13 31.62 24.78
N LEU A 39 42.31 30.69 25.27
CA LEU A 39 42.25 29.94 26.54
C LEU A 39 41.38 28.65 26.38
N GLN A 40 41.62 27.68 27.27
CA GLN A 40 40.88 26.46 27.73
C GLN A 40 39.42 26.24 27.21
N THR A 41 38.90 25.01 27.01
CA THR A 41 38.66 23.94 28.00
C THR A 41 38.22 22.61 27.35
N ASN A 42 38.64 21.51 27.99
CA ASN A 42 38.10 20.13 27.98
C ASN A 42 36.59 19.95 27.69
N ARG A 43 36.19 18.91 26.93
CA ARG A 43 35.70 17.58 27.42
C ARG A 43 34.93 16.81 26.33
N GLY A 44 35.35 15.56 26.09
CA GLY A 44 34.46 14.39 25.93
C GLY A 44 33.59 14.26 24.68
N GLN A 45 34.16 13.82 23.56
CA GLN A 45 33.41 13.19 22.47
C GLN A 45 33.37 11.67 22.69
N THR A 46 32.18 11.13 22.96
CA THR A 46 31.88 9.69 22.84
C THR A 46 31.30 9.43 21.45
N ALA A 47 32.12 8.85 20.57
CA ALA A 47 31.68 8.29 19.30
C ALA A 47 31.02 6.91 19.53
N PRO A 48 29.89 6.58 18.86
CA PRO A 48 29.32 5.26 18.92
C PRO A 48 30.10 4.28 18.04
N ARG A 49 30.32 3.08 18.60
CA ARG A 49 31.08 1.96 18.04
C ARG A 49 30.45 1.47 16.74
N ARG A 50 31.27 1.33 15.71
CA ARG A 50 30.99 0.56 14.49
C ARG A 50 30.80 -0.91 14.89
N PHE A 51 29.70 -1.52 14.47
CA PHE A 51 29.53 -2.98 14.51
C PHE A 51 30.12 -3.57 13.22
N ASP A 52 31.28 -4.21 13.36
CA ASP A 52 31.91 -5.03 12.33
C ASP A 52 31.16 -6.36 12.20
N PHE A 53 30.46 -6.58 11.08
CA PHE A 53 29.95 -7.91 10.73
C PHE A 53 31.05 -8.66 9.97
N ALA A 54 31.93 -9.31 10.74
CA ALA A 54 32.99 -10.17 10.21
C ALA A 54 32.41 -11.49 9.70
N ARG A 55 32.62 -11.68 8.39
CA ARG A 55 32.47 -12.87 7.57
C ARG A 55 33.34 -14.04 8.09
N ARG A 56 32.72 -15.18 8.43
CA ARG A 56 33.33 -16.54 8.49
C ARG A 56 32.23 -17.55 8.08
N SER A 57 32.19 -18.05 6.85
CA SER A 57 33.00 -19.10 6.20
C SER A 57 32.65 -20.54 6.59
N CYS A 58 32.10 -21.24 5.58
CA CYS A 58 32.42 -22.61 5.13
C CYS A 58 31.96 -23.86 5.89
N ARG A 59 31.21 -24.66 5.11
CA ARG A 59 31.34 -26.12 4.88
C ARG A 59 30.88 -27.08 5.97
N LEU A 60 29.78 -27.77 5.68
CA LEU A 60 29.62 -29.20 5.97
C LEU A 60 28.97 -29.88 4.75
N PHE A 61 29.77 -30.73 4.08
CA PHE A 61 29.35 -31.74 3.11
C PHE A 61 29.30 -33.09 3.83
N ILE A 62 28.16 -33.77 3.84
CA ILE A 62 28.03 -35.23 4.02
C ILE A 62 26.78 -35.62 3.19
N ALA A 63 26.92 -36.02 1.92
CA ALA A 63 27.14 -37.40 1.48
C ALA A 63 26.09 -38.39 2.03
N GLY A 64 25.00 -38.58 1.27
CA GLY A 64 23.99 -39.61 1.53
C GLY A 64 23.54 -40.25 0.23
N SER A 65 24.38 -41.12 -0.32
CA SER A 65 24.05 -42.01 -1.43
C SER A 65 23.18 -43.15 -0.93
N PHE A 66 21.91 -43.20 -1.33
CA PHE A 66 21.14 -44.44 -1.34
C PHE A 66 20.68 -44.73 -2.78
N VAL A 67 21.31 -45.75 -3.33
CA VAL A 67 20.99 -46.37 -4.61
C VAL A 67 20.03 -47.54 -4.34
N ILE A 68 19.20 -47.82 -5.34
CA ILE A 68 18.46 -49.05 -5.63
C ILE A 68 17.02 -49.11 -5.12
N GLY A 69 16.10 -48.98 -6.09
CA GLY A 69 14.69 -49.34 -6.01
C GLY A 69 14.03 -49.31 -7.39
N LEU A 70 14.70 -49.86 -8.42
CA LEU A 70 14.11 -50.10 -9.74
C LEU A 70 13.05 -51.20 -9.61
N ILE A 71 11.77 -50.81 -9.67
CA ILE A 71 10.69 -51.73 -10.03
C ILE A 71 10.12 -51.25 -11.37
N LEU A 72 10.52 -51.99 -12.39
CA LEU A 72 9.92 -52.04 -13.72
C LEU A 72 8.51 -52.62 -13.62
N VAL A 73 7.48 -51.87 -14.02
CA VAL A 73 6.19 -52.42 -14.47
C VAL A 73 5.74 -51.64 -15.72
N PRO A 74 5.21 -52.32 -16.75
CA PRO A 74 5.37 -51.93 -18.15
C PRO A 74 4.42 -50.85 -18.67
N CYS A 75 4.87 -50.22 -19.75
CA CYS A 75 4.10 -49.41 -20.69
C CYS A 75 2.82 -50.13 -21.14
N ALA A 76 1.69 -49.45 -21.02
CA ALA A 76 0.54 -49.64 -21.91
C ALA A 76 0.38 -48.36 -22.73
N MET A 77 0.80 -48.43 -23.98
CA MET A 77 0.42 -47.46 -25.00
C MET A 77 -1.07 -47.61 -25.29
N SER A 78 -1.81 -46.51 -25.29
CA SER A 78 -3.12 -46.43 -25.93
C SER A 78 -3.13 -45.17 -26.80
N ALA A 79 -3.44 -45.40 -28.07
CA ALA A 79 -3.40 -44.47 -29.19
C ALA A 79 -4.52 -43.40 -29.11
N PRO A 80 -4.46 -42.33 -29.94
CA PRO A 80 -5.23 -41.11 -29.74
C PRO A 80 -6.65 -41.23 -30.31
N THR A 81 -7.65 -40.85 -29.51
CA THR A 81 -9.04 -40.68 -29.96
C THR A 81 -9.35 -39.20 -30.17
N LYS A 82 -9.49 -38.86 -31.45
CA LYS A 82 -10.31 -37.80 -32.09
C LYS A 82 -10.79 -36.62 -31.22
N SER A 83 -10.21 -35.46 -31.53
CA SER A 83 -10.83 -34.12 -31.66
C SER A 83 -12.30 -34.01 -31.27
N SER A 84 -12.55 -33.54 -30.05
CA SER A 84 -13.77 -32.83 -29.67
C SER A 84 -13.47 -31.33 -29.71
N LYS A 85 -14.26 -30.58 -30.48
CA LYS A 85 -14.19 -29.12 -30.58
C LYS A 85 -14.35 -28.50 -29.18
N SER A 86 -13.26 -27.91 -28.67
CA SER A 86 -13.35 -27.01 -27.52
C SER A 86 -14.11 -25.74 -27.93
N PRO A 87 -15.05 -25.24 -27.14
CA PRO A 87 -15.66 -23.94 -27.37
C PRO A 87 -14.59 -22.85 -27.27
N SER A 88 -14.79 -21.81 -28.07
CA SER A 88 -14.03 -20.57 -28.14
C SER A 88 -13.54 -20.06 -26.78
N PRO A 89 -12.37 -19.39 -26.71
CA PRO A 89 -11.87 -18.84 -25.46
C PRO A 89 -12.88 -17.82 -24.95
N THR A 90 -13.49 -18.14 -23.80
CA THR A 90 -14.23 -17.14 -23.03
C THR A 90 -13.21 -16.04 -22.69
N PRO A 91 -13.52 -14.76 -22.88
CA PRO A 91 -12.62 -13.69 -22.46
C PRO A 91 -12.25 -13.90 -20.99
N PRO A 92 -10.98 -13.65 -20.60
CA PRO A 92 -10.56 -13.83 -19.22
C PRO A 92 -11.51 -13.05 -18.33
N ARG A 93 -12.17 -13.75 -17.41
CA ARG A 93 -13.07 -13.11 -16.46
C ARG A 93 -12.27 -12.04 -15.70
N PRO A 94 -12.77 -10.81 -15.57
CA PRO A 94 -12.06 -9.78 -14.84
C PRO A 94 -11.79 -10.26 -13.41
N ASN A 95 -10.54 -10.14 -12.95
CA ASN A 95 -10.09 -10.48 -11.60
C ASN A 95 -10.59 -9.39 -10.62
N VAL A 96 -11.90 -9.27 -10.47
CA VAL A 96 -12.53 -8.22 -9.67
C VAL A 96 -13.37 -8.89 -8.59
N ALA A 97 -13.19 -8.46 -7.34
CA ALA A 97 -14.05 -8.91 -6.24
C ALA A 97 -15.53 -8.57 -6.54
N THR A 98 -16.40 -9.54 -6.32
CA THR A 98 -17.83 -9.45 -6.63
C THR A 98 -18.69 -8.94 -5.47
N GLY A 99 -18.11 -8.78 -4.28
CA GLY A 99 -18.79 -8.27 -3.09
C GLY A 99 -18.76 -6.74 -2.98
N THR A 100 -19.61 -6.17 -2.11
CA THR A 100 -19.57 -4.74 -1.79
C THR A 100 -18.19 -4.36 -1.24
N PRO A 101 -17.52 -3.33 -1.78
CA PRO A 101 -16.23 -2.90 -1.29
C PRO A 101 -16.26 -2.51 0.20
N PHE A 102 -15.23 -2.87 0.95
CA PHE A 102 -15.19 -2.60 2.39
C PHE A 102 -15.16 -1.10 2.73
N TRP A 103 -14.72 -0.26 1.78
CA TRP A 103 -14.67 1.19 1.94
C TRP A 103 -15.99 1.91 1.64
N HIS A 104 -17.03 1.20 1.16
CA HIS A 104 -18.37 1.77 0.99
C HIS A 104 -19.11 1.90 2.32
N ASN A 105 -18.90 0.95 3.24
CA ASN A 105 -19.36 1.06 4.62
C ASN A 105 -18.25 0.59 5.58
N PRO A 106 -17.26 1.46 5.83
CA PRO A 106 -16.10 1.08 6.62
C PRO A 106 -16.46 0.77 8.08
N CYS A 107 -17.47 1.44 8.64
CA CYS A 107 -17.90 1.22 10.02
C CYS A 107 -18.80 -0.01 10.23
N GLY A 108 -19.39 -0.54 9.16
CA GLY A 108 -20.32 -1.68 9.26
C GLY A 108 -21.64 -1.35 9.96
N THR A 109 -21.86 -0.08 10.34
CA THR A 109 -23.12 0.40 10.88
C THR A 109 -24.10 0.68 9.75
N LEU A 110 -25.33 0.25 9.99
CA LEU A 110 -26.53 0.55 9.24
C LEU A 110 -26.81 2.07 9.36
N LEU A 111 -26.03 2.93 8.69
CA LEU A 111 -26.55 4.25 8.35
C LEU A 111 -27.58 3.98 7.25
N THR A 112 -28.79 3.59 7.65
CA THR A 112 -29.95 3.59 6.76
C THR A 112 -30.20 5.02 6.35
N TYR A 113 -29.52 5.41 5.27
CA TYR A 113 -30.10 6.34 4.34
C TYR A 113 -31.29 5.61 3.72
N ASP A 114 -32.47 5.89 4.25
CA ASP A 114 -33.71 5.38 3.69
C ASP A 114 -33.90 6.05 2.33
N GLY A 115 -33.53 5.31 1.29
CA GLY A 115 -33.31 5.85 -0.05
C GLY A 115 -33.22 4.75 -1.09
N SER A 116 -34.21 3.85 -1.09
CA SER A 116 -34.66 3.09 -2.26
C SER A 116 -33.73 2.00 -2.83
N GLY A 117 -33.96 0.77 -2.37
CA GLY A 117 -34.22 -0.38 -3.26
C GLY A 117 -33.03 -1.22 -3.75
N GLY A 118 -32.98 -2.48 -3.33
CA GLY A 118 -32.23 -3.53 -4.04
C GLY A 118 -31.66 -4.59 -3.11
N GLY A 119 -32.41 -5.68 -2.92
CA GLY A 119 -32.10 -6.75 -1.96
C GLY A 119 -30.77 -7.47 -2.21
N ALA A 120 -30.14 -7.85 -1.10
CA ALA A 120 -29.17 -8.94 -1.07
C ALA A 120 -29.53 -9.88 0.07
N THR A 121 -29.84 -11.10 -0.31
CA THR A 121 -30.13 -12.26 0.52
C THR A 121 -28.84 -12.92 1.03
N GLY A 122 -28.88 -13.39 2.28
CA GLY A 122 -27.96 -14.40 2.84
C GLY A 122 -26.85 -13.84 3.74
N ALA A 123 -26.62 -14.30 4.97
CA ALA A 123 -27.25 -15.37 5.74
C ALA A 123 -26.92 -15.11 7.23
N MET A 124 -27.95 -15.05 8.08
CA MET A 124 -27.77 -15.18 9.52
C MET A 124 -28.14 -16.60 9.92
N ILE A 125 -27.18 -17.31 10.49
CA ILE A 125 -27.43 -18.53 11.26
C ILE A 125 -27.80 -18.03 12.66
N SER A 126 -29.06 -18.17 13.07
CA SER A 126 -29.35 -18.17 14.50
C SER A 126 -30.57 -19.04 14.81
N SER A 127 -30.32 -19.97 15.70
CA SER A 127 -31.23 -20.98 16.22
C SER A 127 -32.42 -20.33 16.90
N ALA A 128 -33.63 -20.78 16.53
CA ALA A 128 -34.88 -20.42 17.16
C ALA A 128 -34.98 -21.01 18.57
N VAL A 129 -35.16 -20.15 19.58
CA VAL A 129 -35.96 -20.44 20.77
C VAL A 129 -36.74 -19.16 21.07
N GLY A 130 -38.06 -19.23 20.90
CA GLY A 130 -38.97 -18.11 21.10
C GLY A 130 -39.06 -17.66 22.55
N HIS A 131 -39.14 -16.35 22.75
CA HIS A 131 -39.80 -15.70 23.87
C HIS A 131 -40.44 -14.42 23.35
N ASP A 132 -41.75 -14.34 23.53
CA ASP A 132 -42.55 -13.12 23.36
C ASP A 132 -41.95 -11.99 24.19
N ILE A 133 -41.55 -10.89 23.55
CA ILE A 133 -41.22 -9.63 24.23
C ILE A 133 -41.97 -8.51 23.50
N MET A 134 -42.79 -7.81 24.28
CA MET A 134 -43.70 -6.76 23.86
C MET A 134 -42.98 -5.58 23.20
N MET A 135 -43.67 -5.00 22.22
CA MET A 135 -43.35 -3.72 21.59
C MET A 135 -43.10 -2.64 22.65
N MET A 136 -41.90 -2.08 22.66
CA MET A 136 -41.62 -0.81 23.31
C MET A 136 -41.18 0.14 22.19
N GLU A 137 -42.11 1.00 21.77
CA GLU A 137 -41.78 2.21 21.00
C GLU A 137 -40.89 3.07 21.90
N SER A 138 -39.58 2.90 21.79
CA SER A 138 -38.62 3.87 22.32
C SER A 138 -38.22 4.76 21.14
N GLU A 139 -38.80 5.95 21.10
CA GLU A 139 -38.21 7.11 20.45
C GLU A 139 -36.81 7.30 21.07
N SER A 140 -35.80 6.70 20.43
CA SER A 140 -34.41 7.06 20.70
C SER A 140 -34.08 8.19 19.75
N GLU A 141 -34.33 9.42 20.21
CA GLU A 141 -33.47 10.54 19.84
C GLU A 141 -32.04 10.13 20.25
N SER A 142 -31.34 9.45 19.34
CA SER A 142 -29.92 9.23 19.46
C SER A 142 -29.25 10.59 19.26
N ASP A 143 -29.19 11.36 20.33
CA ASP A 143 -28.29 12.50 20.46
C ASP A 143 -26.88 11.92 20.48
N SER A 144 -26.35 11.58 19.29
CA SER A 144 -24.97 11.17 19.15
C SER A 144 -24.14 12.39 19.53
N ALA A 145 -23.64 12.40 20.77
CA ALA A 145 -22.80 13.48 21.25
C ALA A 145 -21.64 13.66 20.26
N MET A 146 -21.68 14.75 19.49
CA MET A 146 -20.64 15.09 18.52
C MET A 146 -19.30 15.07 19.25
N ARG A 147 -18.34 14.28 18.73
CA ARG A 147 -17.02 14.21 19.35
C ARG A 147 -16.34 15.56 19.26
N ARG A 148 -15.59 15.92 20.31
CA ARG A 148 -14.70 17.08 20.22
C ARG A 148 -13.62 16.78 19.19
N GLU A 149 -13.25 17.81 18.43
CA GLU A 149 -12.28 17.65 17.36
C GLU A 149 -10.93 17.12 17.85
N GLU A 150 -10.49 17.48 19.07
CA GLU A 150 -9.26 16.95 19.64
C GLU A 150 -9.31 15.43 19.84
N ASP A 151 -10.48 14.90 20.20
CA ASP A 151 -10.74 13.47 20.38
C ASP A 151 -10.81 12.78 19.01
N ILE A 152 -11.43 13.42 18.00
CA ILE A 152 -11.46 12.95 16.60
C ILE A 152 -10.03 12.83 16.04
N ILE A 153 -9.25 13.92 16.12
CA ILE A 153 -7.87 13.97 15.65
C ILE A 153 -7.05 12.87 16.33
N HIS A 154 -7.21 12.71 17.65
CA HIS A 154 -6.48 11.67 18.37
C HIS A 154 -6.81 10.27 17.86
N GLY A 155 -8.08 9.94 17.66
CA GLY A 155 -8.52 8.64 17.12
C GLY A 155 -7.91 8.35 15.75
N ILE A 156 -7.99 9.31 14.83
CA ILE A 156 -7.44 9.18 13.47
C ILE A 156 -5.91 8.97 13.51
N VAL A 157 -5.18 9.77 14.31
CA VAL A 157 -3.72 9.67 14.41
C VAL A 157 -3.29 8.35 15.03
N VAL A 158 -4.00 7.86 16.06
CA VAL A 158 -3.70 6.57 16.69
C VAL A 158 -3.93 5.42 15.69
N ALA A 159 -5.06 5.41 14.99
CA ALA A 159 -5.35 4.39 13.97
C ALA A 159 -4.30 4.39 12.85
N ALA A 160 -3.92 5.58 12.35
CA ALA A 160 -2.88 5.72 11.34
C ALA A 160 -1.50 5.28 11.83
N GLY A 161 -1.14 5.59 13.08
CA GLY A 161 0.13 5.17 13.68
C GLY A 161 0.25 3.64 13.83
N GLN A 162 -0.84 2.98 14.24
CA GLN A 162 -0.90 1.51 14.31
C GLN A 162 -0.79 0.87 12.92
N ALA A 163 -1.47 1.46 11.92
CA ALA A 163 -1.42 1.04 10.54
C ALA A 163 -0.02 1.17 9.92
N LEU A 164 0.66 2.29 10.17
CA LEU A 164 2.03 2.53 9.70
C LEU A 164 3.02 1.56 10.33
N THR A 165 2.94 1.37 11.65
CA THR A 165 3.78 0.41 12.38
C THR A 165 3.65 -0.99 11.78
N HIS A 166 2.43 -1.42 11.46
CA HIS A 166 2.19 -2.71 10.81
C HIS A 166 2.78 -2.80 9.41
N ALA A 167 2.58 -1.79 8.57
CA ALA A 167 3.14 -1.78 7.22
C ALA A 167 4.68 -1.86 7.25
N GLU A 168 5.32 -1.10 8.13
CA GLU A 168 6.77 -1.08 8.28
C GLU A 168 7.33 -2.44 8.78
N GLN A 169 6.60 -3.14 9.65
CA GLN A 169 7.01 -4.44 10.20
C GLN A 169 7.29 -5.49 9.13
N PHE A 170 6.47 -5.57 8.09
CA PHE A 170 6.63 -6.60 7.04
C PHE A 170 7.31 -6.08 5.76
N THR A 171 7.40 -4.75 5.57
CA THR A 171 8.00 -4.14 4.38
C THR A 171 9.44 -4.61 4.15
N GLY A 172 10.23 -4.75 5.21
CA GLY A 172 11.60 -5.24 5.12
C GLY A 172 11.70 -6.63 4.49
N ALA A 173 10.93 -7.59 5.01
CA ALA A 173 10.89 -8.95 4.50
C ALA A 173 10.34 -8.97 3.06
N PHE A 174 9.21 -8.28 2.83
CA PHE A 174 8.56 -8.23 1.52
C PHE A 174 9.51 -7.76 0.42
N VAL A 175 10.24 -6.67 0.65
CA VAL A 175 11.16 -6.12 -0.36
C VAL A 175 12.38 -7.03 -0.57
N VAL A 176 12.98 -7.52 0.51
CA VAL A 176 14.19 -8.37 0.42
C VAL A 176 13.90 -9.69 -0.26
N GLU A 177 12.78 -10.32 0.04
CA GLU A 177 12.40 -11.61 -0.54
C GLU A 177 11.91 -11.48 -1.99
N THR A 178 11.21 -10.40 -2.31
CA THR A 178 10.61 -10.21 -3.65
C THR A 178 11.60 -9.62 -4.67
N PHE A 179 12.43 -8.66 -4.25
CA PHE A 179 13.32 -7.90 -5.14
C PHE A 179 14.81 -8.16 -4.90
N HIS A 180 15.17 -8.90 -3.85
CA HIS A 180 16.56 -9.25 -3.50
C HIS A 180 17.48 -8.03 -3.31
N VAL A 181 16.90 -6.93 -2.85
CA VAL A 181 17.60 -5.66 -2.53
C VAL A 181 17.11 -5.14 -1.19
N ASP A 182 17.88 -4.23 -0.58
CA ASP A 182 17.42 -3.53 0.61
C ASP A 182 16.29 -2.54 0.29
N VAL A 183 15.44 -2.28 1.28
CA VAL A 183 14.26 -1.40 1.17
C VAL A 183 14.62 -0.03 0.60
N LYS A 184 15.72 0.56 1.08
CA LYS A 184 16.15 1.89 0.66
C LYS A 184 16.55 1.91 -0.80
N LYS A 185 17.36 0.96 -1.27
CA LYS A 185 17.73 0.85 -2.68
C LYS A 185 16.50 0.61 -3.57
N ASN A 186 15.56 -0.24 -3.14
CA ASN A 186 14.33 -0.46 -3.87
C ASN A 186 13.49 0.83 -3.98
N HIS A 187 13.34 1.55 -2.87
CA HIS A 187 12.66 2.84 -2.86
C HIS A 187 13.35 3.86 -3.77
N ASP A 188 14.67 4.03 -3.65
CA ASP A 188 15.45 4.98 -4.46
C ASP A 188 15.38 4.67 -5.95
N HIS A 189 15.27 3.39 -6.33
CA HIS A 189 15.13 2.97 -7.72
C HIS A 189 13.74 3.31 -8.28
N TRP A 190 12.67 3.12 -7.50
CA TRP A 190 11.29 3.24 -7.96
C TRP A 190 10.56 4.51 -7.54
N LYS A 191 11.17 5.41 -6.76
CA LYS A 191 10.53 6.64 -6.24
C LYS A 191 9.99 7.59 -7.32
N GLY A 192 10.51 7.52 -8.55
CA GLY A 192 10.03 8.31 -9.68
C GLY A 192 8.80 7.72 -10.39
N ILE A 193 8.43 6.47 -10.09
CA ILE A 193 7.26 5.81 -10.68
C ILE A 193 6.06 6.05 -9.79
N THR A 194 4.98 6.59 -10.36
CA THR A 194 3.71 6.88 -9.67
C THR A 194 2.57 6.05 -10.25
N LEU A 195 1.57 5.76 -9.43
CA LEU A 195 0.32 5.15 -9.87
C LEU A 195 -0.68 6.28 -10.16
N GLU A 196 -0.74 6.73 -11.43
CA GLU A 196 -1.52 7.91 -11.82
C GLU A 196 -2.99 7.81 -11.41
N TRP A 197 -3.56 6.62 -11.50
CA TRP A 197 -4.95 6.34 -11.16
C TRP A 197 -5.30 6.50 -9.67
N LEU A 198 -4.31 6.52 -8.77
CA LEU A 198 -4.57 6.79 -7.35
C LEU A 198 -4.82 8.28 -7.07
N GLU A 199 -4.38 9.18 -7.96
CA GLU A 199 -4.44 10.63 -7.78
C GLU A 199 -3.85 11.12 -6.43
N MET A 200 -2.86 10.42 -5.85
CA MET A 200 -2.34 10.74 -4.51
C MET A 200 -1.85 12.18 -4.37
N ALA A 201 -1.18 12.72 -5.39
CA ALA A 201 -0.68 14.10 -5.38
C ALA A 201 -1.79 15.16 -5.30
N LYS A 202 -3.02 14.83 -5.68
CA LYS A 202 -4.19 15.72 -5.61
C LYS A 202 -4.75 15.79 -4.19
N TYR A 203 -4.79 14.66 -3.48
CA TYR A 203 -5.43 14.55 -2.18
C TYR A 203 -4.44 14.61 -1.01
N MET A 204 -3.30 13.95 -1.12
CA MET A 204 -2.28 13.86 -0.06
C MET A 204 -0.87 14.02 -0.68
N PRO A 205 -0.46 15.26 -1.03
CA PRO A 205 0.80 15.55 -1.73
C PRO A 205 2.03 15.38 -0.82
N LYS A 206 2.37 14.14 -0.50
CA LYS A 206 3.53 13.76 0.32
C LYS A 206 4.44 12.80 -0.44
N ALA A 207 5.72 12.83 -0.11
CA ALA A 207 6.68 11.80 -0.47
C ALA A 207 7.09 11.02 0.78
N LEU A 208 7.34 9.72 0.62
CA LEU A 208 7.74 8.83 1.71
C LEU A 208 8.99 9.38 2.42
N ASP A 209 8.92 9.43 3.75
CA ASP A 209 10.00 9.90 4.64
C ASP A 209 10.45 11.36 4.43
N VAL A 210 9.67 12.13 3.67
CA VAL A 210 9.89 13.57 3.48
C VAL A 210 8.82 14.35 4.26
N PRO A 211 9.19 15.16 5.27
CA PRO A 211 8.24 15.97 6.01
C PRO A 211 7.46 16.94 5.11
N LEU A 212 6.18 17.16 5.42
CA LEU A 212 5.39 18.19 4.76
C LEU A 212 6.00 19.58 4.98
N SER A 213 5.98 20.42 3.94
CA SER A 213 6.50 21.78 4.05
C SER A 213 5.66 22.62 5.02
N LYS A 214 6.30 23.50 5.79
CA LYS A 214 5.59 24.40 6.73
C LYS A 214 4.58 25.30 6.02
N SER A 215 4.89 25.75 4.80
CA SER A 215 3.99 26.55 3.98
C SER A 215 2.73 25.78 3.59
N TYR A 216 2.86 24.50 3.24
CA TYR A 216 1.70 23.65 2.95
C TYR A 216 0.90 23.35 4.22
N LEU A 217 1.55 23.00 5.33
CA LEU A 217 0.87 22.77 6.60
C LEU A 217 0.03 24.00 7.02
N ALA A 218 0.56 25.21 6.82
CA ALA A 218 -0.14 26.45 7.13
C ALA A 218 -1.46 26.65 6.35
N THR A 219 -1.62 26.05 5.17
CA THR A 219 -2.84 26.13 4.36
C THR A 219 -3.91 25.12 4.75
N LEU A 220 -3.58 24.13 5.58
CA LEU A 220 -4.51 23.06 5.93
C LEU A 220 -5.64 23.56 6.86
N THR A 221 -6.85 23.07 6.59
CA THR A 221 -8.00 23.17 7.48
C THR A 221 -8.44 21.76 7.87
N PHE A 222 -9.10 21.62 9.03
CA PHE A 222 -9.55 20.31 9.52
C PHE A 222 -10.52 19.64 8.55
N ARG A 223 -11.53 20.39 8.08
CA ARG A 223 -12.47 19.93 7.06
C ARG A 223 -11.75 19.45 5.80
N ASP A 224 -10.95 20.31 5.18
CA ASP A 224 -10.38 19.97 3.87
C ASP A 224 -9.44 18.75 3.97
N VAL A 225 -8.74 18.57 5.11
CA VAL A 225 -7.92 17.37 5.36
C VAL A 225 -8.77 16.12 5.56
N LEU A 226 -9.89 16.17 6.29
CA LEU A 226 -10.79 15.02 6.45
C LEU A 226 -11.27 14.49 5.10
N HIS A 227 -11.79 15.38 4.27
CA HIS A 227 -12.31 15.04 2.95
C HIS A 227 -11.21 14.52 2.01
N ALA A 228 -10.05 15.17 1.99
CA ALA A 228 -8.92 14.72 1.19
C ALA A 228 -8.40 13.32 1.62
N VAL A 229 -8.30 13.08 2.93
CA VAL A 229 -7.90 11.78 3.48
C VAL A 229 -8.95 10.72 3.16
N TYR A 230 -10.24 11.03 3.29
CA TYR A 230 -11.32 10.10 3.00
C TYR A 230 -11.25 9.58 1.56
N VAL A 231 -11.14 10.48 0.58
CA VAL A 231 -11.05 10.09 -0.84
C VAL A 231 -9.74 9.38 -1.15
N GLY A 232 -8.61 9.94 -0.74
CA GLY A 232 -7.30 9.34 -1.05
C GLY A 232 -7.12 7.94 -0.43
N MET A 233 -7.65 7.71 0.77
CA MET A 233 -7.64 6.40 1.42
C MET A 233 -8.61 5.41 0.76
N GLN A 234 -9.75 5.87 0.23
CA GLN A 234 -10.62 5.03 -0.60
C GLN A 234 -9.94 4.62 -1.92
N ASN A 235 -9.18 5.52 -2.55
CA ASN A 235 -8.41 5.19 -3.76
C ASN A 235 -7.38 4.09 -3.46
N LEU A 236 -6.68 4.20 -2.34
CA LEU A 236 -5.75 3.17 -1.86
C LEU A 236 -6.44 1.85 -1.51
N ALA A 237 -7.66 1.91 -0.99
CA ALA A 237 -8.44 0.73 -0.65
C ALA A 237 -8.66 -0.18 -1.86
N VAL A 238 -8.90 0.41 -3.04
CA VAL A 238 -9.01 -0.33 -4.31
C VAL A 238 -7.72 -1.10 -4.62
N GLY A 239 -6.57 -0.44 -4.51
CA GLY A 239 -5.28 -1.07 -4.75
C GLY A 239 -4.98 -2.18 -3.74
N LEU A 240 -5.15 -1.90 -2.46
CA LEU A 240 -4.86 -2.86 -1.39
C LEU A 240 -5.80 -4.07 -1.42
N GLU A 241 -7.07 -3.90 -1.80
CA GLU A 241 -7.97 -5.02 -2.05
C GLU A 241 -7.42 -5.92 -3.17
N GLN A 242 -6.98 -5.34 -4.28
CA GLN A 242 -6.39 -6.12 -5.37
C GLN A 242 -5.13 -6.88 -4.91
N VAL A 243 -4.23 -6.21 -4.17
CA VAL A 243 -3.02 -6.86 -3.65
C VAL A 243 -3.37 -8.01 -2.71
N ALA A 244 -4.29 -7.79 -1.77
CA ALA A 244 -4.72 -8.82 -0.82
C ALA A 244 -5.35 -10.03 -1.54
N LEU A 245 -6.21 -9.78 -2.52
CA LEU A 245 -6.83 -10.83 -3.35
C LEU A 245 -5.79 -11.64 -4.13
N ASP A 246 -4.81 -10.97 -4.74
CA ASP A 246 -3.77 -11.66 -5.50
C ASP A 246 -2.85 -12.47 -4.59
N GLN A 247 -2.51 -11.96 -3.40
CA GLN A 247 -1.72 -12.68 -2.42
C GLN A 247 -2.44 -13.93 -1.89
N ASP A 248 -3.73 -13.82 -1.61
CA ASP A 248 -4.54 -14.95 -1.13
C ASP A 248 -4.74 -16.01 -2.23
N ARG A 249 -5.15 -15.58 -3.43
CA ARG A 249 -5.44 -16.46 -4.57
C ARG A 249 -4.22 -17.26 -5.02
N GLU A 250 -3.06 -16.61 -5.09
CA GLU A 250 -1.81 -17.24 -5.53
C GLU A 250 -1.02 -17.86 -4.35
N MET A 251 -1.62 -17.90 -3.14
CA MET A 251 -1.03 -18.47 -1.91
C MET A 251 0.37 -17.91 -1.59
N LEU A 252 0.53 -16.60 -1.75
CA LEU A 252 1.80 -15.92 -1.54
C LEU A 252 2.06 -15.68 -0.03
N PRO A 253 3.34 -15.58 0.40
CA PRO A 253 3.70 -15.53 1.82
C PRO A 253 3.13 -14.33 2.61
N TYR A 254 2.70 -13.27 1.91
CA TYR A 254 2.30 -12.01 2.52
C TYR A 254 0.78 -11.80 2.60
N ALA A 255 -0.03 -12.80 2.23
CA ALA A 255 -1.50 -12.70 2.24
C ALA A 255 -2.05 -12.21 3.59
N LYS A 256 -1.56 -12.76 4.71
CA LYS A 256 -1.98 -12.34 6.05
C LYS A 256 -1.67 -10.85 6.33
N TYR A 257 -0.49 -10.38 5.93
CA TYR A 257 -0.06 -9.00 6.18
C TYR A 257 -0.87 -7.98 5.37
N PHE A 258 -1.16 -8.30 4.11
CA PHE A 258 -1.99 -7.46 3.26
C PHE A 258 -3.47 -7.50 3.67
N ASN A 259 -4.00 -8.64 4.08
CA ASN A 259 -5.35 -8.72 4.68
C ASN A 259 -5.45 -7.90 5.97
N GLU A 260 -4.44 -7.94 6.83
CA GLU A 260 -4.45 -7.07 8.02
C GLU A 260 -4.31 -5.58 7.65
N THR A 261 -3.58 -5.27 6.58
CA THR A 261 -3.47 -3.90 6.05
C THR A 261 -4.83 -3.36 5.60
N THR A 262 -5.65 -4.15 4.89
CA THR A 262 -6.99 -3.73 4.47
C THR A 262 -7.91 -3.50 5.68
N LEU A 263 -7.81 -4.33 6.72
CA LEU A 263 -8.56 -4.14 7.97
C LEU A 263 -8.16 -2.85 8.69
N LYS A 264 -6.87 -2.54 8.79
CA LYS A 264 -6.42 -1.29 9.43
C LYS A 264 -6.82 -0.05 8.63
N LEU A 265 -6.76 -0.13 7.30
CA LEU A 265 -7.28 0.93 6.43
C LEU A 265 -8.78 1.14 6.63
N ARG A 266 -9.56 0.05 6.77
CA ARG A 266 -10.99 0.12 7.09
C ARG A 266 -11.25 0.89 8.40
N THR A 267 -10.45 0.65 9.44
CA THR A 267 -10.56 1.38 10.71
C THR A 267 -10.34 2.89 10.51
N ILE A 268 -9.30 3.29 9.76
CA ILE A 268 -9.03 4.71 9.48
C ILE A 268 -10.18 5.34 8.71
N LEU A 269 -10.67 4.67 7.66
CA LEU A 269 -11.80 5.14 6.87
C LEU A 269 -13.07 5.31 7.72
N CYS A 270 -13.30 4.43 8.70
CA CYS A 270 -14.42 4.58 9.62
C CYS A 270 -14.26 5.82 10.50
N GLU A 271 -13.09 6.01 11.13
CA GLU A 271 -12.83 7.20 11.96
C GLU A 271 -13.03 8.50 11.19
N VAL A 272 -12.51 8.56 9.96
CA VAL A 272 -12.64 9.73 9.09
C VAL A 272 -14.08 9.93 8.61
N SER A 273 -14.79 8.87 8.24
CA SER A 273 -16.20 8.97 7.83
C SER A 273 -17.07 9.47 8.97
N MET A 274 -16.89 8.95 10.19
CA MET A 274 -17.60 9.43 11.37
C MET A 274 -17.24 10.88 11.68
N ALA A 275 -15.97 11.27 11.54
CA ALA A 275 -15.53 12.64 11.72
C ALA A 275 -16.17 13.64 10.76
N ILE A 276 -16.41 13.23 9.50
CA ILE A 276 -17.12 14.06 8.51
C ILE A 276 -18.58 14.28 8.95
N TYR A 277 -19.26 13.23 9.44
CA TYR A 277 -20.59 13.39 10.02
C TYR A 277 -20.59 14.25 11.29
N ASP A 278 -19.58 14.10 12.16
CA ASP A 278 -19.42 14.89 13.38
C ASP A 278 -19.23 16.39 13.10
N ILE A 279 -18.87 16.81 11.88
CA ILE A 279 -18.81 18.22 11.48
C ILE A 279 -20.01 18.67 10.64
N ASN A 280 -21.08 17.87 10.60
CA ASN A 280 -22.29 18.07 9.80
C ASN A 280 -22.01 18.15 8.29
N GLU A 281 -21.00 17.42 7.82
CA GLU A 281 -20.72 17.28 6.38
C GLU A 281 -21.09 15.88 5.90
N THR A 282 -21.23 15.75 4.59
CA THR A 282 -21.53 14.48 3.94
C THR A 282 -20.25 13.92 3.33
N PRO A 283 -19.92 12.64 3.58
CA PRO A 283 -18.78 12.02 2.93
C PRO A 283 -18.91 12.04 1.40
N GLU A 284 -17.78 12.12 0.71
CA GLU A 284 -17.71 12.07 -0.73
C GLU A 284 -18.32 10.80 -1.31
N PRO A 285 -18.79 10.86 -2.57
CA PRO A 285 -19.24 9.68 -3.28
C PRO A 285 -18.22 8.55 -3.23
N HIS A 286 -18.72 7.33 -3.05
CA HIS A 286 -17.86 6.16 -2.96
C HIS A 286 -17.04 5.95 -4.23
N VAL A 287 -15.79 5.60 -4.01
CA VAL A 287 -14.86 5.26 -5.10
C VAL A 287 -15.25 3.90 -5.68
N SER A 288 -15.38 3.85 -7.01
CA SER A 288 -15.56 2.59 -7.75
C SER A 288 -14.23 1.85 -7.84
N ARG A 289 -14.27 0.52 -7.87
CA ARG A 289 -13.07 -0.29 -8.18
C ARG A 289 -12.43 0.15 -9.50
N ASP A 290 -13.22 0.64 -10.45
CA ASP A 290 -12.79 0.96 -11.83
C ASP A 290 -11.79 2.10 -11.96
N ILE A 291 -11.50 2.82 -10.87
CA ILE A 291 -10.35 3.72 -10.87
C ILE A 291 -9.05 2.97 -11.19
N MET A 292 -8.93 1.70 -10.78
CA MET A 292 -7.77 0.89 -11.11
C MET A 292 -7.96 0.25 -12.49
N PRO A 293 -7.14 0.58 -13.50
CA PRO A 293 -7.32 0.04 -14.85
C PRO A 293 -7.18 -1.49 -14.88
N ILE A 294 -7.91 -2.15 -15.79
CA ILE A 294 -7.92 -3.62 -15.88
C ILE A 294 -6.53 -4.20 -16.21
N GLU A 295 -5.72 -3.46 -16.94
CA GLU A 295 -4.34 -3.79 -17.27
C GLU A 295 -3.48 -3.83 -16.00
N SER A 296 -3.72 -2.89 -15.07
CA SER A 296 -3.05 -2.86 -13.77
C SER A 296 -3.50 -4.01 -12.87
N ARG A 297 -4.78 -4.41 -12.94
CA ARG A 297 -5.30 -5.54 -12.16
C ARG A 297 -4.76 -6.89 -12.64
N ASN A 298 -4.67 -7.06 -13.95
CA ASN A 298 -4.31 -8.34 -14.57
C ASN A 298 -2.80 -8.51 -14.86
N SER A 299 -1.98 -7.49 -14.62
CA SER A 299 -0.54 -7.57 -14.89
C SER A 299 0.15 -8.56 -13.95
N ARG A 300 0.50 -9.75 -14.46
CA ARG A 300 1.31 -10.74 -13.74
C ARG A 300 2.79 -10.36 -13.73
N ASP A 301 3.32 -9.90 -14.86
CA ASP A 301 4.75 -9.60 -15.02
C ASP A 301 5.22 -8.43 -14.12
N ASN A 302 4.32 -7.49 -13.82
CA ASN A 302 4.61 -6.34 -12.94
C ASN A 302 3.89 -6.41 -11.60
N GLN A 303 3.32 -7.57 -11.22
CA GLN A 303 2.53 -7.71 -9.99
C GLN A 303 3.32 -7.27 -8.76
N SER A 304 4.53 -7.80 -8.58
CA SER A 304 5.39 -7.45 -7.44
C SER A 304 5.69 -5.95 -7.37
N LEU A 305 6.03 -5.33 -8.51
CA LEU A 305 6.29 -3.89 -8.57
C LEU A 305 5.04 -3.09 -8.21
N ARG A 306 3.88 -3.44 -8.78
CA ARG A 306 2.60 -2.81 -8.46
C ARG A 306 2.27 -2.93 -6.98
N ASP A 307 2.40 -4.12 -6.40
CA ASP A 307 2.12 -4.38 -4.98
C ASP A 307 3.03 -3.52 -4.09
N TRP A 308 4.31 -3.40 -4.44
CA TRP A 308 5.25 -2.49 -3.80
C TRP A 308 4.83 -1.02 -3.91
N LEU A 309 4.46 -0.55 -5.11
CA LEU A 309 4.04 0.83 -5.32
C LEU A 309 2.79 1.14 -4.48
N ILE A 310 1.81 0.23 -4.43
CA ILE A 310 0.60 0.38 -3.60
C ILE A 310 0.96 0.45 -2.11
N LEU A 311 1.83 -0.46 -1.63
CA LEU A 311 2.30 -0.45 -0.24
C LEU A 311 3.07 0.84 0.11
N ARG A 312 3.90 1.33 -0.81
CA ARG A 312 4.62 2.61 -0.67
C ARG A 312 3.66 3.78 -0.55
N GLU A 313 2.67 3.88 -1.43
CA GLU A 313 1.66 4.95 -1.38
C GLU A 313 0.82 4.85 -0.10
N TYR A 314 0.50 3.64 0.37
CA TYR A 314 -0.17 3.44 1.65
C TYR A 314 0.66 3.99 2.82
N MET A 315 1.94 3.61 2.95
CA MET A 315 2.81 4.14 4.00
C MET A 315 2.97 5.66 3.91
N THR A 316 3.14 6.19 2.70
CA THR A 316 3.25 7.64 2.45
C THR A 316 1.99 8.37 2.92
N SER A 317 0.81 7.81 2.66
CA SER A 317 -0.47 8.39 3.06
C SER A 317 -0.69 8.34 4.57
N LEU A 318 -0.25 7.27 5.23
CA LEU A 318 -0.30 7.17 6.68
C LEU A 318 0.59 8.22 7.35
N GLN A 319 1.81 8.43 6.82
CA GLN A 319 2.67 9.51 7.29
C GLN A 319 2.03 10.89 7.04
N TYR A 320 1.31 11.08 5.91
CA TYR A 320 0.55 12.31 5.65
C TYR A 320 -0.52 12.53 6.71
N VAL A 321 -1.35 11.53 6.98
CA VAL A 321 -2.42 11.59 7.99
C VAL A 321 -1.85 11.97 9.35
N ILE A 322 -0.77 11.32 9.79
CA ILE A 322 -0.13 11.60 11.07
C ILE A 322 0.39 13.05 11.14
N GLU A 323 1.09 13.52 10.10
CA GLU A 323 1.66 14.88 10.09
C GLU A 323 0.59 15.98 9.96
N ALA A 324 -0.39 15.80 9.07
CA ALA A 324 -1.44 16.78 8.81
C ALA A 324 -2.35 16.96 10.04
N PHE A 325 -2.88 15.87 10.59
CA PHE A 325 -3.72 15.94 11.79
C PHE A 325 -2.90 16.30 13.04
N GLY A 326 -1.65 15.85 13.15
CA GLY A 326 -0.75 16.26 14.22
C GLY A 326 -0.50 17.78 14.22
N TYR A 327 -0.32 18.38 13.04
CA TYR A 327 -0.21 19.82 12.89
C TYR A 327 -1.51 20.54 13.29
N LEU A 328 -2.66 20.08 12.79
CA LEU A 328 -3.97 20.66 13.12
C LEU A 328 -4.25 20.65 14.63
N LYS A 329 -3.87 19.57 15.33
CA LYS A 329 -3.93 19.49 16.79
C LYS A 329 -3.05 20.54 17.48
N SER A 330 -1.85 20.79 16.95
CA SER A 330 -0.89 21.73 17.55
C SER A 330 -1.25 23.21 17.36
N LYS A 331 -2.17 23.52 16.43
CA LYS A 331 -2.59 24.90 16.11
C LYS A 331 -3.71 25.40 17.03
N ARG A 332 -4.21 24.54 17.92
CA ARG A 332 -5.28 24.82 18.89
C ARG A 332 -4.71 24.91 20.28
#